data_AF-A0A3Q3WYW6-F1
#
_entry.id   AF-A0A3Q3WYW6-F1
#
_cell.length_a   1.000
_cell.length_b   1.000
_cell.length_c   1.000
_cell.angle_alpha   90.00
_cell.angle_beta   90.00
_cell.angle_gamma   90.00
#
_symmetry.space_group_name_H-M   'P 1'
#
loop_
_entity.id
_entity.type
_entity.pdbx_description
1 polymer ?
#
loop_
_entity_poly.entity_id
_entity_poly.type
_entity_poly.pdbx_seq_one_letter_code
_entity_poly.pdbx_strand_id
1 'polypeptide(L)'
;HSHVRFPCTYCEKRCGALDIVFVIDSSESVGLTNFTLEKNFVINTINRLGSLAKDPQSETGTRVGVVQYSHNGTFEAIRLNDPKIDSLTAFKDAVKQLEWIAGGTWTPSALKYAYDNLIRDSRRAKAKVTVVVITDGRSDPKDNDNLRDRTVDVSAIGIGDMFDSAEDSETLHSIACQNKNRVQHMRRYADLVAEEFIDKIETVLCPDPIIVCPDLPCKSEPAVASCVQRPVDLVFLLDGSERMGLENHRRAKEFIENLARRLNLASNGLDARNARLALLQYGSPTEQRVEFPLTHNFTTIAESLAAMSYMDSSSALGNAIIYAVNHVNKTRLARHHAELAFVFITDGITSAEQLEEGVSAMKRVEGVPTVIAIGTDTDEEVLRKVSLGDSSAIFRADDYTMLNKLSFFERFYRWIC
;
A
#
# COMPACT_ATOMS: atom_id res chain seq x y z
N HIS A 1 7.30 -16.56 30.22
CA HIS A 1 8.02 -15.52 29.46
C HIS A 1 7.99 -15.86 27.99
N SER A 2 6.99 -15.35 27.28
CA SER A 2 6.84 -15.47 25.83
C SER A 2 7.04 -14.08 25.26
N HIS A 3 8.20 -13.83 24.64
CA HIS A 3 8.46 -12.60 23.92
C HIS A 3 7.60 -12.59 22.66
N VAL A 4 6.45 -11.92 22.72
CA VAL A 4 5.68 -11.59 21.52
C VAL A 4 6.38 -10.41 20.85
N ARG A 5 7.15 -10.69 19.80
CA ARG A 5 7.67 -9.66 18.89
C ARG A 5 6.49 -9.17 18.02
N PHE A 6 6.05 -7.94 18.25
CA PHE A 6 5.21 -7.22 17.28
C PHE A 6 6.07 -6.35 16.36
N PRO A 7 5.70 -6.19 15.08
CA PRO A 7 6.51 -5.48 14.11
C PRO A 7 6.45 -3.98 14.37
N CYS A 8 7.62 -3.37 14.46
CA CYS A 8 7.77 -1.92 14.42
C CYS A 8 7.26 -1.44 13.04
N THR A 9 6.14 -0.72 13.01
CA THR A 9 5.38 -0.39 11.78
C THR A 9 6.03 0.65 10.87
N TYR A 10 7.28 1.04 11.14
CA TYR A 10 8.09 1.91 10.28
C TYR A 10 9.43 1.28 9.92
N CYS A 11 9.58 -0.03 10.12
CA CYS A 11 10.77 -0.69 9.64
C CYS A 11 10.58 -1.06 8.19
N GLU A 12 11.44 -0.49 7.38
CA GLU A 12 11.58 -0.85 5.99
C GLU A 12 12.36 -2.16 5.90
N LYS A 13 11.82 -3.14 5.17
CA LYS A 13 12.62 -4.30 4.78
C LYS A 13 13.63 -3.81 3.75
N ARG A 14 14.92 -3.92 4.09
CA ARG A 14 16.02 -3.67 3.17
C ARG A 14 16.74 -4.96 2.93
N CYS A 15 16.72 -5.41 1.68
CA CYS A 15 17.61 -6.47 1.25
C CYS A 15 19.05 -5.92 1.24
N GLY A 16 20.03 -6.82 1.33
CA GLY A 16 21.40 -6.50 0.92
C GLY A 16 21.43 -5.98 -0.52
N ALA A 17 22.60 -5.64 -1.05
CA ALA A 17 22.70 -5.26 -2.46
C ALA A 17 22.10 -6.37 -3.34
N LEU A 18 20.96 -6.07 -3.98
CA LEU A 18 20.18 -7.00 -4.78
C LEU A 18 19.83 -6.34 -6.11
N ASP A 19 20.19 -6.98 -7.21
CA ASP A 19 19.83 -6.55 -8.56
C ASP A 19 18.86 -7.58 -9.14
N ILE A 20 17.64 -7.16 -9.46
CA ILE A 20 16.59 -8.03 -10.00
C ILE A 20 16.31 -7.62 -11.44
N VAL A 21 16.33 -8.57 -12.36
CA VAL A 21 15.89 -8.32 -13.74
C VAL A 21 14.72 -9.23 -14.04
N PHE A 22 13.55 -8.65 -14.33
CA PHE A 22 12.42 -9.41 -14.85
C PHE A 22 12.53 -9.51 -16.36
N VAL A 23 12.37 -10.72 -16.89
CA VAL A 23 12.28 -11.00 -18.33
C VAL A 23 10.87 -11.47 -18.58
N ILE A 24 10.04 -10.60 -19.18
CA ILE A 24 8.59 -10.80 -19.35
C ILE A 24 8.24 -11.08 -20.82
N ASP A 25 7.31 -12.00 -21.03
CA ASP A 25 6.95 -12.52 -22.33
C ASP A 25 5.81 -11.68 -22.93
N SER A 26 6.08 -11.04 -24.06
CA SER A 26 5.14 -10.18 -24.79
C SER A 26 4.75 -10.81 -26.14
N SER A 27 4.91 -12.14 -26.26
CA SER A 27 4.54 -12.91 -27.44
C SER A 27 3.03 -12.89 -27.71
N GLU A 28 2.65 -13.36 -28.90
CA GLU A 28 1.27 -13.44 -29.32
C GLU A 28 0.46 -14.45 -28.48
N SER A 29 1.07 -15.56 -28.07
CA SER A 29 0.41 -16.61 -27.29
C SER A 29 0.06 -16.19 -25.86
N VAL A 30 0.80 -15.24 -25.30
CA VAL A 30 0.49 -14.61 -24.00
C VAL A 30 -0.78 -13.76 -24.15
N GLY A 31 -0.81 -12.85 -25.11
CA GLY A 31 -1.91 -11.90 -25.32
C GLY A 31 -1.96 -10.75 -24.29
N LEU A 32 -2.61 -9.65 -24.67
CA LEU A 32 -2.63 -8.40 -23.90
C LEU A 32 -3.09 -8.55 -22.44
N THR A 33 -4.12 -9.36 -22.18
CA THR A 33 -4.67 -9.56 -20.84
C THR A 33 -3.66 -10.23 -19.90
N ASN A 34 -3.00 -11.29 -20.37
CA ASN A 34 -2.01 -12.00 -19.57
C ASN A 34 -0.73 -11.19 -19.41
N PHE A 35 -0.31 -10.48 -20.46
CA PHE A 35 0.81 -9.53 -20.36
C PHE A 35 0.56 -8.45 -19.30
N THR A 36 -0.69 -7.99 -19.15
CA THR A 36 -1.07 -7.08 -18.07
C THR A 36 -0.90 -7.71 -16.68
N LEU A 37 -1.19 -9.01 -16.54
CA LEU A 37 -0.96 -9.75 -15.29
C LEU A 37 0.54 -9.92 -14.99
N GLU A 38 1.38 -10.14 -16.00
CA GLU A 38 2.84 -10.14 -15.83
C GLU A 38 3.37 -8.80 -15.34
N LYS A 39 2.90 -7.68 -15.93
CA LYS A 39 3.24 -6.33 -15.47
C LYS A 39 2.84 -6.12 -14.01
N ASN A 40 1.63 -6.55 -13.64
CA ASN A 40 1.13 -6.44 -12.27
C ASN A 40 1.95 -7.30 -11.30
N PHE A 41 2.39 -8.49 -11.71
CA PHE A 41 3.29 -9.31 -10.91
C PHE A 41 4.62 -8.64 -10.63
N VAL A 42 5.26 -8.03 -11.65
CA VAL A 42 6.49 -7.26 -11.49
C VAL A 42 6.28 -6.13 -10.48
N ILE A 43 5.20 -5.35 -10.63
CA ILE A 43 4.86 -4.24 -9.74
C ILE A 43 4.63 -4.72 -8.30
N ASN A 44 3.85 -5.78 -8.12
CA ASN A 44 3.49 -6.31 -6.79
C ASN A 44 4.69 -6.91 -6.08
N THR A 45 5.57 -7.60 -6.81
CA THR A 45 6.81 -8.16 -6.26
C THR A 45 7.72 -7.06 -5.74
N ILE A 46 7.94 -5.99 -6.54
CA ILE A 46 8.78 -4.87 -6.09
C ILE A 46 8.13 -4.09 -4.94
N ASN A 47 6.80 -3.93 -4.92
CA ASN A 47 6.09 -3.33 -3.79
C ASN A 47 6.37 -4.05 -2.46
N ARG A 48 6.43 -5.38 -2.49
CA ARG A 48 6.71 -6.19 -1.30
C ARG A 48 8.17 -6.10 -0.86
N LEU A 49 9.11 -6.03 -1.81
CA LEU A 49 10.54 -5.90 -1.53
C LEU A 49 10.95 -4.53 -0.92
N GLY A 50 10.08 -3.51 -0.98
CA GLY A 50 10.29 -2.23 -0.32
C GLY A 50 11.12 -1.23 -1.12
N SER A 51 12.04 -0.50 -0.47
CA SER A 51 12.82 0.57 -1.11
C SER A 51 13.69 0.09 -2.29
N LEU A 52 13.63 0.86 -3.38
CA LEU A 52 14.65 0.83 -4.42
C LEU A 52 15.89 1.62 -3.99
N ALA A 53 17.07 1.16 -4.42
CA ALA A 53 18.32 1.87 -4.22
C ALA A 53 18.33 3.16 -5.07
N LYS A 54 18.45 4.31 -4.40
CA LYS A 54 18.49 5.62 -5.06
C LYS A 54 19.83 5.91 -5.77
N ASP A 55 20.91 5.36 -5.22
CA ASP A 55 22.24 5.47 -5.81
C ASP A 55 22.59 4.15 -6.53
N PRO A 56 22.85 4.19 -7.85
CA PRO A 56 23.30 3.03 -8.62
C PRO A 56 24.56 2.34 -8.06
N GLN A 57 25.40 3.04 -7.30
CA GLN A 57 26.61 2.52 -6.65
C GLN A 57 26.39 2.15 -5.17
N SER A 58 25.17 2.28 -4.64
CA SER A 58 24.87 1.93 -3.26
C SER A 58 25.25 0.49 -2.94
N GLU A 59 25.97 0.30 -1.82
CA GLU A 59 26.31 -1.04 -1.31
C GLU A 59 25.11 -1.77 -0.68
N THR A 60 23.92 -1.15 -0.65
CA THR A 60 22.67 -1.72 -0.10
C THR A 60 21.46 -1.37 -0.96
N GLY A 61 20.34 -2.06 -0.77
CA GLY A 61 19.08 -1.77 -1.46
C GLY A 61 18.95 -2.43 -2.83
N THR A 62 17.71 -2.46 -3.31
CA THR A 62 17.29 -3.22 -4.50
C THR A 62 17.33 -2.35 -5.75
N ARG A 63 17.97 -2.81 -6.83
CA ARG A 63 17.80 -2.24 -8.18
C ARG A 63 16.97 -3.19 -9.01
N VAL A 64 16.08 -2.65 -9.82
CA VAL A 64 15.19 -3.45 -10.66
C VAL A 64 15.30 -3.02 -12.11
N GLY A 65 15.36 -4.02 -12.99
CA GLY A 65 15.25 -3.89 -14.42
C GLY A 65 14.15 -4.77 -14.96
N VAL A 66 13.64 -4.42 -16.13
CA VAL A 66 12.65 -5.21 -16.86
C VAL A 66 13.11 -5.31 -18.30
N VAL A 67 13.02 -6.49 -18.89
CA VAL A 67 13.17 -6.73 -20.32
C VAL A 67 11.88 -7.36 -20.79
N GLN A 68 11.12 -6.65 -21.63
CA GLN A 68 10.06 -7.31 -22.39
C GLN A 68 10.62 -7.81 -23.72
N TYR A 69 10.17 -8.98 -24.15
CA TYR A 69 10.58 -9.58 -25.40
C TYR A 69 9.40 -10.18 -26.17
N SER A 70 9.56 -10.33 -27.48
CA SER A 70 8.70 -11.22 -28.27
C SER A 70 9.55 -12.00 -29.26
N HIS A 71 9.75 -11.47 -30.47
CA HIS A 71 10.52 -12.07 -31.55
C HIS A 71 11.94 -11.52 -31.66
N ASN A 72 12.71 -12.04 -32.62
CA ASN A 72 14.11 -11.69 -32.84
C ASN A 72 14.37 -10.18 -32.86
N GLY A 73 15.26 -9.73 -31.98
CA GLY A 73 15.71 -8.34 -31.91
C GLY A 73 14.73 -7.38 -31.26
N THR A 74 13.56 -7.85 -30.82
CA THR A 74 12.50 -7.00 -30.27
C THR A 74 12.53 -7.06 -28.75
N PHE A 75 13.36 -6.20 -28.17
CA PHE A 75 13.54 -6.06 -26.73
C PHE A 75 13.32 -4.61 -26.32
N GLU A 76 12.43 -4.38 -25.36
CA GLU A 76 12.37 -3.10 -24.65
C GLU A 76 12.79 -3.30 -23.21
N ALA A 77 13.55 -2.35 -22.68
CA ALA A 77 14.15 -2.53 -21.37
C ALA A 77 14.10 -1.28 -20.50
N ILE A 78 13.72 -1.51 -19.24
CA ILE A 78 13.96 -0.61 -18.12
C ILE A 78 15.28 -1.08 -17.50
N ARG A 79 16.31 -0.24 -17.54
CA ARG A 79 17.66 -0.62 -17.08
C ARG A 79 17.77 -0.51 -15.56
N LEU A 80 18.65 -1.33 -14.97
CA LEU A 80 18.93 -1.34 -13.51
C LEU A 80 19.38 0.02 -12.95
N ASN A 81 19.99 0.86 -13.78
CA ASN A 81 20.53 2.17 -13.45
C ASN A 81 19.91 3.29 -14.30
N ASP A 82 18.66 3.13 -14.74
CA ASP A 82 17.96 4.16 -15.49
C ASP A 82 17.78 5.41 -14.61
N PRO A 83 18.35 6.58 -15.00
CA PRO A 83 18.29 7.79 -14.19
C PRO A 83 16.86 8.35 -14.05
N LYS A 84 15.90 7.89 -14.86
CA LYS A 84 14.48 8.27 -14.75
C LYS A 84 13.73 7.45 -13.70
N ILE A 85 14.32 6.35 -13.22
CA ILE A 85 13.71 5.43 -12.25
C ILE A 85 14.35 5.66 -10.88
N ASP A 86 13.99 6.79 -10.26
CA ASP A 86 14.52 7.22 -8.95
C ASP A 86 13.63 6.84 -7.76
N SER A 87 12.46 6.26 -8.05
CA SER A 87 11.41 5.96 -7.08
C SER A 87 10.57 4.76 -7.51
N LEU A 88 9.92 4.15 -6.53
CA LEU A 88 8.98 3.05 -6.77
C LEU A 88 7.81 3.47 -7.68
N THR A 89 7.35 4.72 -7.55
CA THR A 89 6.30 5.28 -8.41
C THR A 89 6.78 5.40 -9.85
N ALA A 90 7.95 5.99 -10.09
CA ALA A 90 8.53 6.10 -11.43
C ALA A 90 8.74 4.71 -12.08
N PHE A 91 9.19 3.73 -11.30
CA PHE A 91 9.30 2.35 -11.78
C PHE A 91 7.94 1.76 -12.19
N LYS A 92 6.90 1.90 -11.35
CA LYS A 92 5.55 1.42 -11.67
C LYS A 92 5.02 2.03 -12.95
N ASP A 93 5.19 3.33 -13.12
CA ASP A 93 4.68 4.05 -14.28
C ASP A 93 5.41 3.60 -15.56
N ALA A 94 6.74 3.42 -15.48
CA ALA A 94 7.52 2.88 -16.59
C ALA A 94 7.10 1.46 -16.96
N VAL A 95 6.86 0.57 -15.99
CA VAL A 95 6.37 -0.79 -16.25
C VAL A 95 4.97 -0.75 -16.87
N LYS A 96 4.06 0.09 -16.36
CA LYS A 96 2.69 0.23 -16.90
C LYS A 96 2.70 0.68 -18.36
N GLN A 97 3.64 1.54 -18.73
CA GLN A 97 3.82 2.07 -20.09
C GLN A 97 4.34 1.05 -21.10
N LEU A 98 4.85 -0.12 -20.67
CA LEU A 98 5.23 -1.18 -21.60
C LEU A 98 3.98 -1.65 -22.37
N GLU A 99 4.06 -1.55 -23.69
CA GLU A 99 3.01 -1.96 -24.61
C GLU A 99 3.22 -3.41 -25.03
N TRP A 100 2.11 -4.16 -25.17
CA TRP A 100 2.16 -5.53 -25.66
C TRP A 100 2.61 -5.52 -27.12
N ILE A 101 3.66 -6.27 -27.43
CA ILE A 101 4.32 -6.23 -28.74
C ILE A 101 3.61 -7.18 -29.72
N ALA A 102 3.25 -8.38 -29.26
CA ALA A 102 2.83 -9.52 -30.08
C ALA A 102 3.92 -10.04 -31.05
N GLY A 103 4.03 -11.36 -31.17
CA GLY A 103 5.02 -11.99 -32.05
C GLY A 103 5.42 -13.39 -31.56
N GLY A 104 6.62 -13.82 -31.93
CA GLY A 104 7.21 -15.07 -31.45
C GLY A 104 7.68 -14.99 -29.99
N THR A 105 8.33 -16.06 -29.52
CA THR A 105 8.80 -16.21 -28.14
C THR A 105 10.29 -16.55 -28.14
N TRP A 106 11.14 -15.54 -28.01
CA TRP A 106 12.60 -15.66 -28.11
C TRP A 106 13.25 -15.57 -26.71
N THR A 107 12.92 -16.54 -25.85
CA THR A 107 13.29 -16.54 -24.43
C THR A 107 14.80 -16.67 -24.21
N PRO A 108 15.54 -17.63 -24.83
CA PRO A 108 17.00 -17.66 -24.73
C PRO A 108 17.69 -16.37 -25.18
N SER A 109 17.29 -15.77 -26.31
CA SER A 109 17.84 -14.48 -26.76
C SER A 109 17.51 -13.34 -25.79
N ALA A 110 16.30 -13.31 -25.22
CA ALA A 110 15.91 -12.31 -24.22
C ALA A 110 16.78 -12.40 -22.95
N LEU A 111 17.05 -13.62 -22.49
CA LEU A 111 17.92 -13.86 -21.35
C LEU A 111 19.37 -13.43 -21.63
N LYS A 112 19.87 -13.70 -22.84
CA LYS A 112 21.18 -13.21 -23.29
C LYS A 112 21.21 -11.68 -23.36
N TYR A 113 20.18 -11.05 -23.91
CA TYR A 113 20.06 -9.60 -24.00
C TYR A 113 20.06 -8.95 -22.61
N ALA A 114 19.28 -9.49 -21.67
CA ALA A 114 19.24 -9.05 -20.28
C ALA A 114 20.62 -9.13 -19.63
N TYR A 115 21.35 -10.22 -19.84
CA TYR A 115 22.70 -10.36 -19.35
C TYR A 115 23.64 -9.31 -19.93
N ASP A 116 23.73 -9.22 -21.26
CA ASP A 116 24.71 -8.37 -21.95
C ASP A 116 24.47 -6.87 -21.75
N ASN A 117 23.20 -6.45 -21.66
CA ASN A 117 22.85 -5.02 -21.66
C ASN A 117 22.47 -4.48 -20.29
N LEU A 118 21.95 -5.32 -19.39
CA LEU A 118 21.52 -4.88 -18.07
C LEU A 118 22.48 -5.37 -16.99
N ILE A 119 23.09 -6.54 -17.09
CA ILE A 119 23.81 -7.15 -15.95
C ILE A 119 25.33 -6.99 -16.06
N ARG A 120 25.93 -7.42 -17.18
CA ARG A 120 27.38 -7.64 -17.33
C ARG A 120 28.21 -6.45 -16.87
N ASP A 121 27.86 -5.25 -17.35
CA ASP A 121 28.63 -4.03 -17.12
C ASP A 121 28.05 -3.14 -16.01
N SER A 122 26.88 -3.50 -15.45
CA SER A 122 26.21 -2.71 -14.40
C SER A 122 26.25 -3.36 -13.00
N ARG A 123 26.70 -4.61 -12.91
CA ARG A 123 26.73 -5.41 -11.68
C ARG A 123 27.51 -4.71 -10.57
N ARG A 124 26.89 -4.58 -9.39
CA ARG A 124 27.60 -4.15 -8.18
C ARG A 124 28.43 -5.31 -7.63
N ALA A 125 29.67 -5.05 -7.22
CA ALA A 125 30.62 -6.09 -6.78
C ALA A 125 30.10 -6.96 -5.62
N LYS A 126 29.27 -6.41 -4.73
CA LYS A 126 28.66 -7.10 -3.59
C LYS A 126 27.18 -7.47 -3.80
N ALA A 127 26.61 -7.21 -4.98
CA ALA A 127 25.20 -7.51 -5.23
C ALA A 127 24.97 -8.94 -5.68
N LYS A 128 23.93 -9.56 -5.10
CA LYS A 128 23.31 -10.74 -5.68
C LYS A 128 22.51 -10.29 -6.91
N VAL A 129 22.72 -10.96 -8.04
CA VAL A 129 21.97 -10.70 -9.28
C VAL A 129 21.01 -11.84 -9.49
N THR A 130 19.72 -11.55 -9.61
CA THR A 130 18.68 -12.55 -9.87
C THR A 130 17.85 -12.16 -11.08
N VAL A 131 17.66 -13.10 -12.01
CA VAL A 131 16.81 -12.95 -13.19
C VAL A 131 15.56 -13.76 -12.97
N VAL A 132 14.39 -13.13 -13.12
CA VAL A 132 13.09 -13.81 -13.04
C VAL A 132 12.49 -13.82 -14.44
N VAL A 133 12.42 -15.01 -15.05
CA VAL A 133 11.87 -15.21 -16.39
C VAL A 133 10.42 -15.67 -16.25
N ILE A 134 9.50 -15.00 -16.93
CA ILE A 134 8.10 -15.40 -17.04
C ILE A 134 7.84 -15.70 -18.49
N THR A 135 7.24 -16.87 -18.77
CA THR A 135 6.93 -17.30 -20.13
C THR A 135 5.86 -18.39 -20.11
N ASP A 136 5.11 -18.52 -21.20
CA ASP A 136 4.31 -19.73 -21.44
C ASP A 136 5.14 -20.89 -22.00
N GLY A 137 6.45 -20.67 -22.20
CA GLY A 137 7.47 -21.65 -22.52
C GLY A 137 7.61 -22.01 -23.99
N ARG A 138 6.81 -21.42 -24.88
CA ARG A 138 6.81 -21.75 -26.32
C ARG A 138 7.97 -21.12 -27.08
N SER A 139 9.21 -21.34 -26.64
CA SER A 139 10.37 -20.73 -27.32
C SER A 139 10.44 -21.15 -28.79
N ASP A 140 10.67 -20.18 -29.68
CA ASP A 140 10.82 -20.43 -31.11
C ASP A 140 12.03 -21.34 -31.35
N PRO A 141 11.91 -22.47 -32.09
CA PRO A 141 13.04 -23.37 -32.34
C PRO A 141 14.23 -22.72 -33.04
N LYS A 142 14.04 -21.54 -33.65
CA LYS A 142 15.12 -20.74 -34.26
C LYS A 142 15.94 -19.99 -33.22
N ASP A 143 15.44 -19.81 -32.01
CA ASP A 143 16.17 -19.21 -30.91
C ASP A 143 17.13 -20.26 -30.32
N ASN A 144 18.37 -20.24 -30.83
CA ASN A 144 19.44 -21.14 -30.43
C ASN A 144 20.45 -20.47 -29.49
N ASP A 145 20.13 -19.27 -28.98
CA ASP A 145 20.96 -18.60 -27.99
C ASP A 145 21.02 -19.41 -26.70
N ASN A 146 22.08 -19.21 -25.94
CA ASN A 146 22.25 -19.89 -24.65
C ASN A 146 23.02 -18.98 -23.69
N LEU A 147 22.37 -18.58 -22.60
CA LEU A 147 23.10 -18.00 -21.48
C LEU A 147 23.73 -19.13 -20.65
N ARG A 148 25.06 -19.29 -20.76
CA ARG A 148 25.82 -20.28 -19.98
C ARG A 148 26.48 -19.70 -18.72
N ASP A 149 26.25 -18.42 -18.45
CA ASP A 149 26.88 -17.76 -17.32
C ASP A 149 26.18 -18.17 -16.01
N ARG A 150 26.92 -18.89 -15.15
CA ARG A 150 26.45 -19.39 -13.84
C ARG A 150 26.58 -18.36 -12.71
N THR A 151 27.04 -17.15 -13.01
CA THR A 151 27.24 -16.09 -12.02
C THR A 151 25.97 -15.28 -11.73
N VAL A 152 24.87 -15.59 -12.44
CA VAL A 152 23.55 -15.01 -12.28
C VAL A 152 22.57 -16.09 -11.84
N ASP A 153 21.75 -15.75 -10.84
CA ASP A 153 20.72 -16.63 -10.34
C ASP A 153 19.47 -16.52 -11.23
N VAL A 154 19.17 -17.53 -12.05
CA VAL A 154 17.95 -17.53 -12.87
C VAL A 154 16.82 -18.32 -12.21
N SER A 155 15.66 -17.70 -12.10
CA SER A 155 14.39 -18.29 -11.68
C SER A 155 13.40 -18.25 -12.83
N ALA A 156 12.82 -19.38 -13.18
CA ALA A 156 11.90 -19.50 -14.30
C ALA A 156 10.48 -19.78 -13.80
N ILE A 157 9.51 -19.01 -14.30
CA ILE A 157 8.09 -19.17 -14.03
C ILE A 157 7.43 -19.54 -15.36
N GLY A 158 7.02 -20.80 -15.47
CA GLY A 158 6.29 -21.32 -16.62
C GLY A 158 4.79 -21.32 -16.36
N ILE A 159 4.01 -20.75 -17.27
CA ILE A 159 2.56 -20.60 -17.12
C ILE A 159 1.82 -21.28 -18.26
N GLY A 160 0.93 -22.23 -17.93
CA GLY A 160 0.11 -22.94 -18.90
C GLY A 160 0.21 -24.46 -18.75
N ASP A 161 -0.52 -25.17 -19.61
CA ASP A 161 -0.60 -26.64 -19.66
C ASP A 161 0.59 -27.29 -20.40
N MET A 162 1.41 -26.49 -21.06
CA MET A 162 2.55 -27.00 -21.84
C MET A 162 3.58 -27.77 -20.98
N PHE A 163 3.68 -27.46 -19.69
CA PHE A 163 4.63 -28.12 -18.78
C PHE A 163 4.12 -29.44 -18.19
N ASP A 164 2.99 -29.96 -18.68
CA ASP A 164 2.55 -31.33 -18.40
C ASP A 164 3.37 -32.37 -19.19
N SER A 165 4.21 -31.93 -20.14
CA SER A 165 5.14 -32.77 -20.91
C SER A 165 6.58 -32.74 -20.32
N ALA A 166 7.32 -33.85 -20.47
CA ALA A 166 8.69 -33.96 -19.96
C ALA A 166 9.69 -33.07 -20.72
N GLU A 167 9.51 -32.89 -22.04
CA GLU A 167 10.39 -32.08 -22.89
C GLU A 167 10.30 -30.59 -22.53
N ASP A 168 9.09 -30.09 -22.24
CA ASP A 168 8.87 -28.68 -21.90
C ASP A 168 9.36 -28.32 -20.49
N SER A 169 9.32 -29.29 -19.57
CA SER A 169 9.92 -29.16 -18.24
C SER A 169 11.45 -29.03 -18.31
N GLU A 170 12.10 -29.75 -19.24
CA GLU A 170 13.54 -29.63 -19.48
C GLU A 170 13.93 -28.25 -20.04
N THR A 171 13.07 -27.61 -20.83
CA THR A 171 13.29 -26.24 -21.34
C THR A 171 13.35 -25.22 -20.20
N LEU A 172 12.40 -25.24 -19.26
CA LEU A 172 12.44 -24.37 -18.07
C LEU A 172 13.62 -24.68 -17.16
N HIS A 173 14.00 -25.96 -17.04
CA HIS A 173 15.21 -26.34 -16.31
C HIS A 173 16.46 -25.76 -16.96
N SER A 174 16.52 -25.73 -18.30
CA SER A 174 17.61 -25.09 -19.04
C SER A 174 17.64 -23.58 -18.80
N ILE A 175 16.48 -22.91 -18.86
CA ILE A 175 16.33 -21.47 -18.57
C ILE A 175 16.80 -21.16 -17.14
N ALA A 176 16.40 -21.97 -16.15
CA ALA A 176 16.82 -21.84 -14.75
C ALA A 176 18.25 -22.35 -14.47
N CYS A 177 19.12 -22.42 -15.50
CA CYS A 177 20.51 -22.87 -15.40
C CYS A 177 20.69 -24.23 -14.71
N GLN A 178 19.80 -25.18 -14.99
CA GLN A 178 19.76 -26.53 -14.41
C GLN A 178 19.41 -26.58 -12.91
N ASN A 179 18.85 -25.50 -12.35
CA ASN A 179 18.41 -25.46 -10.96
C ASN A 179 16.90 -25.71 -10.83
N LYS A 180 16.52 -26.97 -10.59
CA LYS A 180 15.12 -27.39 -10.47
C LYS A 180 14.35 -26.67 -9.36
N ASN A 181 15.02 -26.27 -8.28
CA ASN A 181 14.38 -25.59 -7.16
C ASN A 181 13.94 -24.15 -7.50
N ARG A 182 14.35 -23.63 -8.66
CA ARG A 182 14.04 -22.29 -9.14
C ARG A 182 13.11 -22.28 -10.34
N VAL A 183 12.51 -23.43 -10.66
CA VAL A 183 11.43 -23.53 -11.63
C VAL A 183 10.10 -23.52 -10.87
N GLN A 184 9.18 -22.65 -11.29
CA GLN A 184 7.82 -22.60 -10.78
C GLN A 184 6.87 -22.86 -11.94
N HIS A 185 5.94 -23.80 -11.74
CA HIS A 185 4.90 -24.12 -12.70
C HIS A 185 3.58 -23.53 -12.22
N MET A 186 2.87 -22.85 -13.12
CA MET A 186 1.56 -22.28 -12.86
C MET A 186 0.60 -22.68 -13.97
N ARG A 187 -0.68 -22.82 -13.64
CA ARG A 187 -1.71 -23.15 -14.64
C ARG A 187 -2.28 -21.91 -15.30
N ARG A 188 -2.34 -20.79 -14.57
CA ARG A 188 -2.98 -19.56 -15.03
C ARG A 188 -2.13 -18.34 -14.69
N TYR A 189 -2.16 -17.34 -15.56
CA TYR A 189 -1.53 -16.04 -15.31
C TYR A 189 -2.11 -15.31 -14.08
N ALA A 190 -3.38 -15.59 -13.74
CA ALA A 190 -4.00 -15.04 -12.54
C ALA A 190 -3.29 -15.50 -11.24
N ASP A 191 -2.62 -16.65 -11.27
CA ASP A 191 -1.92 -17.19 -10.10
C ASP A 191 -0.64 -16.37 -9.80
N LEU A 192 -0.07 -15.68 -10.79
CA LEU A 192 1.08 -14.80 -10.59
C LEU A 192 0.78 -13.69 -9.57
N VAL A 193 -0.44 -13.16 -9.60
CA VAL A 193 -0.84 -12.03 -8.74
C VAL A 193 -1.43 -12.49 -7.40
N ALA A 194 -1.44 -13.80 -7.12
CA ALA A 194 -1.89 -14.34 -5.85
C ALA A 194 -0.91 -13.98 -4.71
N GLU A 195 -1.45 -13.53 -3.58
CA GLU A 195 -0.65 -13.05 -2.44
C GLU A 195 0.33 -14.12 -1.94
N GLU A 196 -0.12 -15.36 -1.84
CA GLU A 196 0.70 -16.51 -1.43
C GLU A 196 1.94 -16.73 -2.33
N PHE A 197 1.80 -16.48 -3.63
CA PHE A 197 2.91 -16.64 -4.58
C PHE A 197 3.88 -15.47 -4.49
N ILE A 198 3.36 -14.25 -4.37
CA ILE A 198 4.18 -13.05 -4.19
C ILE A 198 5.01 -13.16 -2.91
N ASP A 199 4.43 -13.62 -1.79
CA ASP A 199 5.15 -13.80 -0.52
C ASP A 199 6.26 -14.86 -0.63
N LYS A 200 6.01 -15.94 -1.37
CA LYS A 200 7.01 -16.97 -1.67
C LYS A 200 8.16 -16.39 -2.48
N ILE A 201 7.87 -15.65 -3.54
CA ILE A 201 8.90 -15.03 -4.40
C ILE A 201 9.68 -13.96 -3.65
N GLU A 202 9.03 -13.14 -2.82
CA GLU A 202 9.70 -12.16 -1.96
C GLU A 202 10.78 -12.85 -1.10
N THR A 203 10.42 -13.96 -0.46
CA THR A 203 11.32 -14.75 0.38
C THR A 203 12.50 -15.34 -0.42
N VAL A 204 12.27 -15.76 -1.67
CA VAL A 204 13.32 -16.30 -2.54
C VAL A 204 14.29 -15.22 -3.01
N LEU A 205 13.77 -14.04 -3.34
CA LEU A 205 14.56 -12.90 -3.81
C LEU A 205 15.35 -12.25 -2.66
N CYS A 206 14.75 -12.19 -1.47
CA CYS A 206 15.30 -11.54 -0.29
C CYS A 206 15.17 -12.44 0.96
N PRO A 207 16.01 -13.48 1.08
CA PRO A 207 15.88 -14.47 2.16
C PRO A 207 16.22 -13.91 3.55
N ASP A 208 17.18 -12.97 3.62
CA ASP A 208 17.67 -12.38 4.87
C ASP A 208 17.50 -10.85 4.85
N PRO A 209 16.26 -10.33 4.94
CA PRO A 209 16.03 -8.89 4.93
C PRO A 209 16.56 -8.25 6.21
N ILE A 210 17.31 -7.16 6.07
CA ILE A 210 17.65 -6.26 7.17
C ILE A 210 16.45 -5.37 7.41
N ILE A 211 15.86 -5.47 8.59
CA ILE A 211 14.74 -4.64 9.01
C ILE A 211 15.34 -3.31 9.51
N VAL A 212 15.32 -2.27 8.66
CA VAL A 212 15.83 -0.95 8.99
C VAL A 212 14.70 -0.09 9.48
N CYS A 213 14.74 0.21 10.78
CA CYS A 213 13.82 1.12 11.43
C CYS A 213 14.50 2.50 11.48
N PRO A 214 13.78 3.61 11.23
CA PRO A 214 14.35 4.94 11.41
C PRO A 214 14.86 5.09 12.85
N ASP A 215 15.98 5.82 13.02
CA ASP A 215 16.51 6.26 14.32
C ASP A 215 15.60 7.33 14.96
N LEU A 216 14.30 7.05 15.03
CA LEU A 216 13.58 7.47 16.20
C LEU A 216 13.89 6.43 17.27
N PRO A 217 14.13 6.81 18.54
CA PRO A 217 14.20 5.81 19.58
C PRO A 217 12.95 4.96 19.45
N CYS A 218 13.12 3.68 19.12
CA CYS A 218 12.11 2.69 19.43
C CYS A 218 11.92 2.88 20.92
N LYS A 219 10.90 3.63 21.32
CA LYS A 219 10.49 3.66 22.70
C LYS A 219 10.14 2.20 22.98
N SER A 220 11.09 1.47 23.59
CA SER A 220 10.76 0.42 24.54
C SER A 220 9.56 0.96 25.28
N GLU A 221 8.42 0.27 25.15
CA GLU A 221 7.08 0.70 25.57
C GLU A 221 7.10 2.04 26.31
N PRO A 222 6.46 3.13 25.83
CA PRO A 222 6.02 4.12 26.80
C PRO A 222 5.10 3.31 27.73
N ALA A 223 5.64 2.95 28.90
CA ALA A 223 5.07 2.01 29.85
C ALA A 223 3.60 2.34 29.95
N VAL A 224 2.74 1.52 29.32
CA VAL A 224 1.33 1.79 29.00
C VAL A 224 0.97 3.21 29.43
N ALA A 225 1.34 4.22 28.62
CA ALA A 225 0.71 5.51 28.79
C ALA A 225 -0.74 5.25 28.39
N SER A 226 -1.52 4.74 29.34
CA SER A 226 -2.96 4.82 29.29
C SER A 226 -3.27 6.23 28.84
N CYS A 227 -4.25 6.40 27.96
CA CYS A 227 -4.76 7.67 27.44
C CYS A 227 -5.23 8.59 28.60
N VAL A 228 -4.31 8.98 29.48
CA VAL A 228 -4.48 9.53 30.82
C VAL A 228 -3.56 10.73 30.83
N GLN A 229 -4.14 11.91 31.07
CA GLN A 229 -3.44 13.18 30.98
C GLN A 229 -3.08 13.64 29.56
N ARG A 230 -3.71 13.08 28.52
CA ARG A 230 -3.71 13.66 27.17
C ARG A 230 -5.07 14.33 26.89
N PRO A 231 -5.19 15.67 27.07
CA PRO A 231 -6.39 16.38 26.65
C PRO A 231 -6.48 16.41 25.12
N VAL A 232 -7.44 15.68 24.57
CA VAL A 232 -7.74 15.66 23.13
C VAL A 232 -9.24 15.90 22.91
N ASP A 233 -9.56 16.77 21.95
CA ASP A 233 -10.91 16.98 21.44
C ASP A 233 -11.00 16.29 20.06
N LEU A 234 -11.65 15.14 20.02
CA LEU A 234 -11.79 14.30 18.83
C LEU A 234 -13.07 14.68 18.09
N VAL A 235 -12.93 15.13 16.84
CA VAL A 235 -14.06 15.45 15.96
C VAL A 235 -14.08 14.45 14.83
N PHE A 236 -15.04 13.51 14.89
CA PHE A 236 -15.28 12.56 13.82
C PHE A 236 -16.10 13.20 12.70
N LEU A 237 -15.64 13.03 11.47
CA LEU A 237 -16.39 13.27 10.24
C LEU A 237 -16.64 11.93 9.57
N LEU A 238 -17.87 11.45 9.66
CA LEU A 238 -18.31 10.20 9.05
C LEU A 238 -18.96 10.50 7.71
N ASP A 239 -18.40 9.91 6.65
CA ASP A 239 -18.94 9.99 5.30
C ASP A 239 -20.32 9.32 5.26
N GLY A 240 -21.36 10.06 4.91
CA GLY A 240 -22.75 9.59 4.82
C GLY A 240 -23.17 9.22 3.39
N SER A 241 -22.22 9.02 2.48
CA SER A 241 -22.52 8.79 1.07
C SER A 241 -23.11 7.41 0.78
N GLU A 242 -23.85 7.30 -0.33
CA GLU A 242 -24.43 6.06 -0.88
C GLU A 242 -23.40 4.91 -0.95
N ARG A 243 -22.14 5.23 -1.31
CA ARG A 243 -21.06 4.25 -1.46
C ARG A 243 -20.69 3.55 -0.14
N MET A 244 -20.86 4.22 1.00
CA MET A 244 -20.65 3.58 2.29
C MET A 244 -21.68 2.46 2.48
N GLY A 245 -22.97 2.74 2.27
CA GLY A 245 -24.07 1.81 2.53
C GLY A 245 -24.38 1.60 4.02
N LEU A 246 -25.61 1.16 4.30
CA LEU A 246 -26.16 1.08 5.66
C LEU A 246 -25.39 0.14 6.61
N GLU A 247 -24.90 -1.00 6.12
CA GLU A 247 -24.18 -1.96 6.96
C GLU A 247 -22.79 -1.45 7.37
N ASN A 248 -22.08 -0.79 6.47
CA ASN A 248 -20.78 -0.21 6.78
C ASN A 248 -20.91 1.03 7.67
N HIS A 249 -21.97 1.82 7.47
CA HIS A 249 -22.36 2.89 8.40
C HIS A 249 -22.50 2.35 9.83
N ARG A 250 -23.20 1.22 9.99
CA ARG A 250 -23.39 0.55 11.28
C ARG A 250 -22.05 0.15 11.91
N ARG A 251 -21.12 -0.39 11.13
CA ARG A 251 -19.78 -0.76 11.60
C ARG A 251 -18.94 0.45 12.01
N ALA A 252 -19.01 1.55 11.28
CA ALA A 252 -18.34 2.80 11.65
C ALA A 252 -18.88 3.35 12.98
N LYS A 253 -20.20 3.28 13.20
CA LYS A 253 -20.83 3.64 14.49
C LYS A 253 -20.33 2.77 15.64
N GLU A 254 -20.28 1.45 15.45
CA GLU A 254 -19.75 0.51 16.45
C GLU A 254 -18.29 0.82 16.79
N PHE A 255 -17.47 1.13 15.78
CA PHE A 255 -16.07 1.50 15.98
C PHE A 255 -15.93 2.76 16.86
N ILE A 256 -16.69 3.81 16.57
CA ILE A 256 -16.69 5.06 17.35
C ILE A 256 -17.17 4.79 18.79
N GLU A 257 -18.22 3.97 18.97
CA GLU A 257 -18.73 3.62 20.30
C GLU A 257 -17.69 2.82 21.12
N ASN A 258 -17.04 1.83 20.51
CA ASN A 258 -16.00 1.03 21.15
C ASN A 258 -14.79 1.88 21.52
N LEU A 259 -14.42 2.84 20.67
CA LEU A 259 -13.38 3.81 20.97
C LEU A 259 -13.76 4.69 22.17
N ALA A 260 -14.99 5.21 22.18
CA ALA A 260 -15.50 6.03 23.29
C ALA A 260 -15.52 5.27 24.63
N ARG A 261 -15.79 3.95 24.61
CA ARG A 261 -15.72 3.10 25.82
C ARG A 261 -14.28 2.92 26.32
N ARG A 262 -13.29 2.91 25.42
CA ARG A 262 -11.89 2.62 25.74
C ARG A 262 -11.09 3.87 26.09
N LEU A 263 -11.48 5.03 25.58
CA LEU A 263 -10.89 6.32 25.93
C LEU A 263 -11.29 6.74 27.35
N ASN A 264 -10.37 7.37 28.08
CA ASN A 264 -10.74 8.06 29.32
C ASN A 264 -11.39 9.39 28.94
N LEU A 265 -12.72 9.41 28.95
CA LEU A 265 -13.48 10.62 28.69
C LEU A 265 -13.34 11.60 29.86
N ALA A 266 -13.43 12.89 29.54
CA ALA A 266 -13.38 13.96 30.51
C ALA A 266 -14.46 13.85 31.59
N SER A 267 -14.14 14.30 32.79
CA SER A 267 -15.09 14.35 33.90
C SER A 267 -16.08 15.52 33.78
N ASN A 268 -15.69 16.59 33.08
CA ASN A 268 -16.52 17.76 32.78
C ASN A 268 -15.92 18.56 31.61
N GLY A 269 -16.58 19.64 31.19
CA GLY A 269 -16.14 20.48 30.08
C GLY A 269 -14.81 21.25 30.28
N LEU A 270 -14.29 21.31 31.52
CA LEU A 270 -13.05 22.01 31.90
C LEU A 270 -11.90 21.04 32.27
N ASP A 271 -12.16 19.72 32.25
CA ASP A 271 -11.13 18.71 32.53
C ASP A 271 -9.97 18.90 31.57
N ALA A 272 -8.75 19.13 32.07
CA ALA A 272 -7.59 19.40 31.24
C ALA A 272 -6.73 18.17 30.91
N ARG A 273 -7.26 16.95 31.16
CA ARG A 273 -6.45 15.72 31.15
C ARG A 273 -7.00 14.63 30.24
N ASN A 274 -8.26 14.71 29.85
CA ASN A 274 -8.99 13.58 29.26
C ASN A 274 -9.69 13.96 27.95
N ALA A 275 -10.17 12.93 27.23
CA ALA A 275 -10.71 13.09 25.88
C ALA A 275 -12.17 13.59 25.86
N ARG A 276 -12.55 14.28 24.79
CA ARG A 276 -13.96 14.56 24.44
C ARG A 276 -14.19 14.20 22.98
N LEU A 277 -15.40 13.77 22.64
CA LEU A 277 -15.74 13.33 21.29
C LEU A 277 -16.90 14.16 20.74
N ALA A 278 -16.84 14.46 19.45
CA ALA A 278 -17.93 14.94 18.63
C ALA A 278 -18.05 14.06 17.39
N LEU A 279 -19.26 13.97 16.84
CA LEU A 279 -19.50 13.29 15.58
C LEU A 279 -20.37 14.17 14.68
N LEU A 280 -19.88 14.35 13.47
CA LEU A 280 -20.59 14.93 12.36
C LEU A 280 -20.69 13.89 11.24
N GLN A 281 -21.89 13.72 10.71
CA GLN A 281 -22.12 13.00 9.47
C GLN A 281 -22.23 14.01 8.32
N TYR A 282 -21.59 13.72 7.20
CA TYR A 282 -21.59 14.60 6.04
C TYR A 282 -22.06 13.89 4.78
N GLY A 283 -22.80 14.62 3.95
CA GLY A 283 -23.24 14.17 2.64
C GLY A 283 -22.84 15.18 1.58
N SER A 284 -23.85 15.65 0.83
CA SER A 284 -23.72 16.73 -0.14
C SER A 284 -23.22 18.06 0.46
N PRO A 285 -22.82 19.05 -0.38
CA PRO A 285 -22.29 20.33 0.09
C PRO A 285 -23.18 21.09 1.10
N THR A 286 -24.48 20.81 1.11
CA THR A 286 -25.47 21.42 2.01
C THR A 286 -25.98 20.49 3.11
N GLU A 287 -25.64 19.20 3.08
CA GLU A 287 -26.15 18.20 4.02
C GLU A 287 -25.06 17.81 5.02
N GLN A 288 -25.05 18.52 6.14
CA GLN A 288 -24.10 18.33 7.23
C GLN A 288 -24.90 18.22 8.52
N ARG A 289 -24.74 17.12 9.26
CA ARG A 289 -25.50 16.86 10.50
C ARG A 289 -24.56 16.60 11.66
N VAL A 290 -24.69 17.42 12.71
CA VAL A 290 -24.06 17.17 14.00
C VAL A 290 -24.88 16.11 14.73
N GLU A 291 -24.36 14.90 14.86
CA GLU A 291 -25.02 13.81 15.58
C GLU A 291 -24.90 13.99 17.09
N PHE A 292 -23.73 14.47 17.53
CA PHE A 292 -23.53 15.01 18.86
C PHE A 292 -22.37 16.01 18.86
N PRO A 293 -22.51 17.15 19.57
CA PRO A 293 -21.41 18.10 19.76
C PRO A 293 -20.35 17.52 20.69
N LEU A 294 -19.21 18.23 20.85
CA LEU A 294 -18.14 17.83 21.76
C LEU A 294 -18.69 17.56 23.17
N THR A 295 -18.66 16.29 23.55
CA THR A 295 -19.18 15.79 24.82
C THR A 295 -18.19 14.83 25.47
N HIS A 296 -18.37 14.67 26.77
CA HIS A 296 -17.65 13.73 27.61
C HIS A 296 -18.58 12.68 28.22
N ASN A 297 -19.89 12.82 27.98
CA ASN A 297 -20.89 11.91 28.50
C ASN A 297 -21.05 10.70 27.57
N PHE A 298 -20.58 9.54 28.02
CA PHE A 298 -20.69 8.29 27.28
C PHE A 298 -22.14 7.93 26.94
N THR A 299 -23.09 8.17 27.85
CA THR A 299 -24.51 7.87 27.61
C THR A 299 -25.05 8.68 26.43
N THR A 300 -24.72 9.98 26.36
CA THR A 300 -25.10 10.82 25.21
C THR A 300 -24.50 10.32 23.91
N ILE A 301 -23.23 9.90 23.92
CA ILE A 301 -22.56 9.34 22.75
C ILE A 301 -23.29 8.07 22.29
N ALA A 302 -23.54 7.12 23.20
CA ALA A 302 -24.17 5.85 22.88
C ALA A 302 -25.62 6.03 22.38
N GLU A 303 -26.42 6.89 23.01
CA GLU A 303 -27.80 7.18 22.59
C GLU A 303 -27.85 7.90 21.23
N SER A 304 -26.99 8.90 21.00
CA SER A 304 -26.90 9.57 19.70
C SER A 304 -26.45 8.61 18.61
N LEU A 305 -25.46 7.74 18.87
CA LEU A 305 -25.06 6.70 17.92
C LEU A 305 -26.21 5.73 17.67
N ALA A 306 -26.95 5.28 18.68
CA ALA A 306 -28.09 4.39 18.47
C ALA A 306 -29.18 5.04 17.58
N ALA A 307 -29.48 6.32 17.79
CA ALA A 307 -30.51 7.07 17.05
C ALA A 307 -30.07 7.59 15.66
N MET A 308 -28.77 7.65 15.41
CA MET A 308 -28.19 8.18 14.16
C MET A 308 -28.68 7.41 12.92
N SER A 309 -29.32 8.13 11.99
CA SER A 309 -29.77 7.61 10.70
C SER A 309 -28.68 7.76 9.63
N TYR A 310 -28.59 6.79 8.73
CA TYR A 310 -27.74 6.89 7.53
C TYR A 310 -28.27 7.97 6.58
N MET A 311 -27.39 8.81 6.03
CA MET A 311 -27.76 9.92 5.14
C MET A 311 -28.13 9.50 3.73
N ASP A 312 -27.44 8.51 3.15
CA ASP A 312 -27.63 8.07 1.77
C ASP A 312 -27.54 9.23 0.76
N SER A 313 -26.43 10.00 0.84
CA SER A 313 -26.22 11.23 0.05
C SER A 313 -24.96 11.12 -0.83
N SER A 314 -24.48 12.24 -1.38
CA SER A 314 -23.15 12.33 -2.01
C SER A 314 -22.04 12.56 -0.97
N SER A 315 -20.78 12.66 -1.37
CA SER A 315 -19.65 12.92 -0.46
C SER A 315 -18.99 14.26 -0.80
N ALA A 316 -19.09 15.23 0.09
CA ALA A 316 -18.47 16.56 -0.03
C ALA A 316 -17.60 16.91 1.18
N LEU A 317 -16.40 16.31 1.23
CA LEU A 317 -15.48 16.42 2.37
C LEU A 317 -15.00 17.86 2.63
N GLY A 318 -14.74 18.65 1.59
CA GLY A 318 -14.29 20.04 1.74
C GLY A 318 -15.29 20.89 2.54
N ASN A 319 -16.55 20.84 2.14
CA ASN A 319 -17.68 21.50 2.83
C ASN A 319 -17.84 20.99 4.27
N ALA A 320 -17.69 19.69 4.48
CA ALA A 320 -17.79 19.07 5.79
C ALA A 320 -16.72 19.59 6.76
N ILE A 321 -15.46 19.72 6.29
CA ILE A 321 -14.37 20.29 7.09
C ILE A 321 -14.68 21.75 7.47
N ILE A 322 -15.11 22.56 6.51
CA ILE A 322 -15.47 23.98 6.76
C ILE A 322 -16.59 24.05 7.80
N TYR A 323 -17.62 23.21 7.66
CA TYR A 323 -18.74 23.17 8.59
C TYR A 323 -18.29 22.74 9.99
N ALA A 324 -17.48 21.69 10.11
CA ALA A 324 -16.97 21.19 11.38
C ALA A 324 -16.13 22.24 12.12
N VAL A 325 -15.18 22.89 11.42
CA VAL A 325 -14.34 23.97 11.97
C VAL A 325 -15.21 25.13 12.46
N ASN A 326 -16.19 25.55 11.67
CA ASN A 326 -17.11 26.62 12.05
C ASN A 326 -17.98 26.26 13.25
N HIS A 327 -18.46 25.01 13.33
CA HIS A 327 -19.27 24.54 14.43
C HIS A 327 -18.46 24.53 15.74
N VAL A 328 -17.24 24.01 15.72
CA VAL A 328 -16.34 23.98 16.88
C VAL A 328 -15.96 25.39 17.34
N ASN A 329 -15.66 26.30 16.40
CA ASN A 329 -15.20 27.66 16.71
C ASN A 329 -16.34 28.56 17.22
N LYS A 330 -17.51 28.58 16.55
CA LYS A 330 -18.67 29.40 16.95
C LYS A 330 -19.16 29.08 18.35
N THR A 331 -19.08 27.82 18.74
CA THR A 331 -19.55 27.33 20.03
C THR A 331 -18.48 27.38 21.12
N ARG A 332 -17.23 27.75 20.76
CA ARG A 332 -16.03 27.70 21.64
C ARG A 332 -15.91 26.38 22.38
N LEU A 333 -16.33 25.29 21.72
CA LEU A 333 -16.38 23.98 22.38
C LEU A 333 -14.98 23.41 22.60
N ALA A 334 -14.02 23.69 21.71
CA ALA A 334 -12.65 23.19 21.83
C ALA A 334 -11.87 23.87 22.97
N ARG A 335 -11.09 23.09 23.72
CA ARG A 335 -10.23 23.57 24.80
C ARG A 335 -8.91 24.09 24.21
N HIS A 336 -8.48 25.28 24.60
CA HIS A 336 -7.20 25.87 24.13
C HIS A 336 -5.94 25.08 24.52
N HIS A 337 -6.01 24.24 25.56
CA HIS A 337 -4.89 23.41 26.03
C HIS A 337 -4.98 21.95 25.52
N ALA A 338 -6.00 21.62 24.71
CA ALA A 338 -6.22 20.29 24.19
C ALA A 338 -5.86 20.24 22.70
N GLU A 339 -5.32 19.12 22.25
CA GLU A 339 -5.14 18.88 20.82
C GLU A 339 -6.51 18.71 20.16
N LEU A 340 -6.76 19.45 19.09
CA LEU A 340 -7.98 19.31 18.29
C LEU A 340 -7.70 18.33 17.14
N ALA A 341 -8.20 17.11 17.25
CA ALA A 341 -7.96 16.05 16.29
C ALA A 341 -9.21 15.80 15.43
N PHE A 342 -9.06 15.92 14.11
CA PHE A 342 -10.10 15.63 13.13
C PHE A 342 -9.92 14.23 12.58
N VAL A 343 -10.91 13.36 12.76
CA VAL A 343 -10.87 11.98 12.28
C VAL A 343 -11.88 11.80 11.16
N PHE A 344 -11.39 11.55 9.95
CA PHE A 344 -12.22 11.35 8.76
C PHE A 344 -12.41 9.85 8.53
N ILE A 345 -13.65 9.37 8.50
CA ILE A 345 -13.98 7.99 8.11
C ILE A 345 -14.67 8.07 6.76
N THR A 346 -13.97 7.64 5.71
CA THR A 346 -14.42 7.74 4.32
C THR A 346 -13.96 6.54 3.51
N ASP A 347 -14.66 6.26 2.42
CA ASP A 347 -14.21 5.28 1.43
C ASP A 347 -13.15 5.84 0.46
N GLY A 348 -12.75 7.10 0.67
CA GLY A 348 -11.69 7.76 -0.07
C GLY A 348 -12.14 8.36 -1.40
N ILE A 349 -13.42 8.27 -1.79
CA ILE A 349 -13.94 8.93 -2.99
C ILE A 349 -14.92 10.03 -2.58
N THR A 350 -14.51 11.26 -2.79
CA THR A 350 -15.28 12.46 -2.41
C THR A 350 -15.07 13.58 -3.42
N SER A 351 -15.99 14.53 -3.48
CA SER A 351 -15.82 15.73 -4.29
C SER A 351 -14.60 16.52 -3.84
N ALA A 352 -13.76 16.91 -4.79
CA ALA A 352 -12.62 17.80 -4.56
C ALA A 352 -13.04 19.27 -4.36
N GLU A 353 -14.34 19.59 -4.49
CA GLU A 353 -14.88 20.93 -4.32
C GLU A 353 -14.63 21.46 -2.90
N GLN A 354 -14.15 22.71 -2.81
CA GLN A 354 -13.78 23.40 -1.56
C GLN A 354 -12.80 22.63 -0.64
N LEU A 355 -12.16 21.56 -1.11
CA LEU A 355 -11.27 20.75 -0.29
C LEU A 355 -10.07 21.56 0.23
N GLU A 356 -9.43 22.34 -0.64
CA GLU A 356 -8.31 23.21 -0.28
C GLU A 356 -8.71 24.28 0.76
N GLU A 357 -9.91 24.83 0.62
CA GLU A 357 -10.46 25.81 1.57
C GLU A 357 -10.73 25.17 2.92
N GLY A 358 -11.33 23.97 2.93
CA GLY A 358 -11.57 23.19 4.15
C GLY A 358 -10.27 22.82 4.86
N VAL A 359 -9.30 22.26 4.14
CA VAL A 359 -7.97 21.94 4.69
C VAL A 359 -7.30 23.20 5.25
N SER A 360 -7.41 24.34 4.56
CA SER A 360 -6.90 25.62 5.05
C SER A 360 -7.64 26.15 6.27
N ALA A 361 -8.94 25.87 6.42
CA ALA A 361 -9.72 26.22 7.60
C ALA A 361 -9.33 25.35 8.81
N MET A 362 -9.12 24.05 8.59
CA MET A 362 -8.65 23.12 9.62
C MET A 362 -7.24 23.50 10.12
N LYS A 363 -6.32 23.83 9.21
CA LYS A 363 -4.97 24.32 9.58
C LYS A 363 -5.02 25.58 10.45
N ARG A 364 -5.96 26.49 10.17
CA ARG A 364 -6.13 27.75 10.94
C ARG A 364 -6.52 27.53 12.40
N VAL A 365 -7.11 26.38 12.73
CA VAL A 365 -7.45 26.01 14.10
C VAL A 365 -6.46 25.01 14.71
N GLU A 366 -5.27 24.88 14.09
CA GLU A 366 -4.23 23.91 14.50
C GLU A 366 -4.78 22.47 14.61
N GLY A 367 -5.74 22.15 13.75
CA GLY A 367 -6.37 20.83 13.72
C GLY A 367 -5.41 19.76 13.19
N VAL A 368 -5.27 18.65 13.92
CA VAL A 368 -4.49 17.49 13.52
C VAL A 368 -5.40 16.51 12.76
N PRO A 369 -5.20 16.29 11.45
CA PRO A 369 -6.04 15.37 10.69
C PRO A 369 -5.58 13.93 10.84
N THR A 370 -6.53 13.01 10.84
CA THR A 370 -6.32 11.57 10.74
C THR A 370 -7.39 11.01 9.81
N VAL A 371 -6.99 10.24 8.80
CA VAL A 371 -7.91 9.70 7.81
C VAL A 371 -7.97 8.19 7.95
N ILE A 372 -9.15 7.64 8.19
CA ILE A 372 -9.46 6.23 8.04
C ILE A 372 -10.05 6.05 6.65
N ALA A 373 -9.22 5.55 5.73
CA ALA A 373 -9.58 5.32 4.34
C ALA A 373 -9.91 3.83 4.14
N ILE A 374 -11.13 3.53 3.69
CA ILE A 374 -11.65 2.17 3.64
C ILE A 374 -12.05 1.80 2.21
N GLY A 375 -11.47 0.73 1.67
CA GLY A 375 -11.73 0.29 0.31
C GLY A 375 -10.46 0.25 -0.54
N THR A 376 -10.59 -0.32 -1.73
CA THR A 376 -9.46 -0.55 -2.66
C THR A 376 -9.29 0.55 -3.69
N ASP A 377 -10.30 1.41 -3.87
CA ASP A 377 -10.38 2.45 -4.91
C ASP A 377 -10.36 3.87 -4.33
N THR A 378 -9.53 4.12 -3.32
CA THR A 378 -9.42 5.44 -2.68
C THR A 378 -8.69 6.47 -3.56
N ASP A 379 -9.12 7.73 -3.55
CA ASP A 379 -8.40 8.84 -4.19
C ASP A 379 -7.20 9.30 -3.35
N GLU A 380 -6.02 8.82 -3.71
CA GLU A 380 -4.76 9.15 -3.03
C GLU A 380 -4.41 10.64 -3.06
N GLU A 381 -4.86 11.40 -4.06
CA GLU A 381 -4.63 12.86 -4.10
C GLU A 381 -5.44 13.54 -2.99
N VAL A 382 -6.71 13.18 -2.85
CA VAL A 382 -7.58 13.69 -1.80
C VAL A 382 -7.06 13.29 -0.41
N LEU A 383 -6.73 12.01 -0.22
CA LEU A 383 -6.21 11.52 1.07
C LEU A 383 -4.93 12.24 1.48
N ARG A 384 -4.01 12.48 0.53
CA ARG A 384 -2.77 13.20 0.78
C ARG A 384 -3.02 14.68 1.12
N LYS A 385 -4.01 15.32 0.49
CA LYS A 385 -4.38 16.72 0.82
C LYS A 385 -4.96 16.84 2.22
N VAL A 386 -5.90 15.96 2.57
CA VAL A 386 -6.60 15.97 3.87
C VAL A 386 -5.65 15.66 5.02
N SER A 387 -4.73 14.72 4.82
CA SER A 387 -3.67 14.38 5.78
C SER A 387 -2.51 15.39 5.83
N LEU A 388 -2.59 16.51 5.10
CA LEU A 388 -1.53 17.52 5.00
C LEU A 388 -0.19 16.99 4.49
N GLY A 389 -0.24 15.89 3.73
CA GLY A 389 0.94 15.20 3.21
C GLY A 389 1.54 14.17 4.16
N ASP A 390 1.00 14.01 5.37
CA ASP A 390 1.46 13.00 6.32
C ASP A 390 0.79 11.65 6.06
N SER A 391 1.52 10.76 5.39
CA SER A 391 1.04 9.41 5.11
C SER A 391 0.86 8.54 6.37
N SER A 392 1.47 8.91 7.51
CA SER A 392 1.31 8.20 8.78
C SER A 392 -0.06 8.43 9.42
N ALA A 393 -0.68 9.56 9.11
CA ALA A 393 -2.02 9.92 9.55
C ALA A 393 -3.12 9.20 8.74
N ILE A 394 -2.76 8.39 7.74
CA ILE A 394 -3.71 7.66 6.87
C ILE A 394 -3.76 6.18 7.27
N PHE A 395 -4.85 5.79 7.91
CA PHE A 395 -5.20 4.44 8.31
C PHE A 395 -5.98 3.75 7.19
N ARG A 396 -5.29 2.91 6.43
CA ARG A 396 -5.90 2.12 5.35
C ARG A 396 -6.51 0.82 5.88
N ALA A 397 -7.67 0.46 5.33
CA ALA A 397 -8.37 -0.79 5.54
C ALA A 397 -9.05 -1.24 4.26
N ASP A 398 -9.05 -2.54 3.98
CA ASP A 398 -9.66 -3.07 2.74
C ASP A 398 -11.19 -2.99 2.77
N ASP A 399 -11.79 -3.16 3.96
CA ASP A 399 -13.24 -3.07 4.17
C ASP A 399 -13.57 -2.61 5.61
N TYR A 400 -14.85 -2.31 5.87
CA TYR A 400 -15.32 -1.85 7.18
C TYR A 400 -15.31 -2.94 8.26
N THR A 401 -15.15 -4.23 7.92
CA THR A 401 -14.96 -5.29 8.94
C THR A 401 -13.63 -5.12 9.67
N MET A 402 -12.64 -4.52 9.01
CA MET A 402 -11.31 -4.26 9.58
C MET A 402 -11.36 -3.31 10.77
N LEU A 403 -12.33 -2.39 10.84
CA LEU A 403 -12.48 -1.46 11.96
C LEU A 403 -12.65 -2.18 13.30
N ASN A 404 -13.34 -3.33 13.28
CA ASN A 404 -13.58 -4.16 14.46
C ASN A 404 -12.44 -5.15 14.75
N LYS A 405 -11.42 -5.25 13.88
CA LYS A 405 -10.24 -6.08 14.17
C LYS A 405 -9.37 -5.41 15.24
N LEU A 406 -9.03 -6.18 16.27
CA LEU A 406 -8.23 -5.70 17.41
C LEU A 406 -6.92 -5.03 16.98
N SER A 407 -6.25 -5.56 15.95
CA SER A 407 -5.00 -5.00 15.43
C SER A 407 -5.16 -3.58 14.86
N PHE A 408 -6.24 -3.32 14.11
CA PHE A 408 -6.54 -2.00 13.57
C PHE A 408 -6.96 -1.05 14.69
N PHE A 409 -7.89 -1.50 15.54
CA PHE A 409 -8.43 -0.72 16.64
C PHE A 409 -7.33 -0.29 17.63
N GLU A 410 -6.46 -1.20 18.05
CA GLU A 410 -5.35 -0.88 18.97
C GLU A 410 -4.32 0.07 18.33
N ARG A 411 -4.05 -0.07 17.03
CA ARG A 411 -3.17 0.85 16.31
C ARG A 411 -3.75 2.27 16.28
N PHE A 412 -5.04 2.38 15.96
CA PHE A 412 -5.74 3.67 15.93
C PHE A 412 -5.85 4.29 17.33
N TYR A 413 -6.25 3.50 18.33
CA TYR A 413 -6.32 3.93 19.72
C TYR A 413 -4.99 4.51 20.20
N ARG A 414 -3.86 3.85 19.91
CA ARG A 414 -2.52 4.32 20.29
C ARG A 414 -2.10 5.60 19.56
N TRP A 415 -2.51 5.79 18.32
CA TRP A 415 -2.23 7.01 17.57
C TRP A 415 -2.88 8.24 18.21
N ILE A 416 -4.09 8.06 18.74
CA ILE A 416 -4.84 9.10 19.44
C ILE A 416 -4.27 9.43 20.84
N CYS A 417 -3.50 8.54 21.49
CA CYS A 417 -3.25 8.57 22.95
C CYS A 417 -1.92 9.12 23.49
#